data_AF-A0A645GTY1-F1
#
_entry.id   AF-A0A645GTY1-F1
#
_cell.length_a   1.000
_cell.length_b   1.000
_cell.length_c   1.000
_cell.angle_alpha   90.00
_cell.angle_beta   90.00
_cell.angle_gamma   90.00
#
_symmetry.space_group_name_H-M   'P 1'
#
loop_
_entity.id
_entity.type
_entity.pdbx_description
1 polymer ?
#
loop_
_entity_poly.entity_id
_entity_poly.type
_entity_poly.pdbx_seq_one_letter_code
_entity_poly.pdbx_strand_id
1 'polypeptide(L)'
;MMAEQFGPIPFKNAKASTNVFFNDANKALADGKYVVTWAFNFTPNVDNWRAGVVAALTQYSAGTGAWDDVVSAFVSGWATQYAAQ
;
A
#
# COMPACT_ATOMS: atom_id res chain seq x y z
N MET A 1 15.08 -1.80 -23.87
CA MET A 1 13.92 -1.41 -24.71
C MET A 1 12.58 -1.73 -24.08
N MET A 2 12.00 -2.95 -24.14
CA MET A 2 10.61 -3.16 -23.65
C MET A 2 10.43 -2.87 -22.14
N ALA A 3 11.28 -3.41 -21.26
CA ALA A 3 11.15 -3.21 -19.81
C ALA A 3 11.57 -1.80 -19.33
N GLU A 4 12.38 -1.09 -20.13
CA GLU A 4 12.79 0.30 -19.86
C GLU A 4 11.69 1.30 -20.21
N GLN A 5 10.93 1.05 -21.29
CA GLN A 5 9.95 2.00 -21.80
C GLN A 5 8.52 1.70 -21.35
N PHE A 6 8.17 0.43 -21.12
CA PHE A 6 6.79 0.02 -20.87
C PHE A 6 6.52 -0.48 -19.44
N GLY A 7 7.53 -0.51 -18.57
CA GLY A 7 7.38 -0.92 -17.17
C GLY A 7 7.26 -2.44 -16.98
N PRO A 8 6.48 -2.93 -16.00
CA PRO A 8 6.35 -4.36 -15.73
C PRO A 8 5.73 -5.10 -16.92
N ILE A 9 6.44 -6.12 -17.42
CA ILE A 9 5.99 -6.93 -18.55
C ILE A 9 5.39 -8.24 -18.02
N PRO A 10 4.12 -8.55 -18.32
CA PRO A 10 3.40 -9.70 -17.74
C PRO A 10 3.72 -11.03 -18.44
N PHE A 11 4.97 -11.26 -18.85
CA PHE A 11 5.43 -12.50 -19.47
C PHE A 11 6.49 -13.19 -18.61
N LYS A 12 6.39 -14.51 -18.47
CA LYS A 12 7.28 -15.32 -17.60
C LYS A 12 8.78 -15.22 -17.96
N ASN A 13 9.09 -14.96 -19.23
CA ASN A 13 10.47 -14.85 -19.73
C ASN A 13 10.90 -13.39 -19.97
N ALA A 14 10.16 -12.42 -19.43
CA ALA A 14 10.59 -11.02 -19.50
C ALA A 14 11.89 -10.84 -18.72
N LYS A 15 12.82 -10.04 -19.26
CA LYS A 15 14.00 -9.63 -18.50
C LYS A 15 13.56 -8.83 -17.26
N ALA A 16 14.26 -9.03 -16.15
CA ALA A 16 14.08 -8.24 -14.94
C ALA A 16 14.23 -6.74 -15.24
N SER A 17 13.40 -5.92 -14.61
CA SER A 17 13.50 -4.46 -14.75
C SER A 17 14.70 -3.95 -13.95
N THR A 18 15.30 -2.86 -14.42
CA THR A 18 16.28 -2.11 -13.61
C THR A 18 15.60 -1.32 -12.48
N ASN A 19 14.28 -1.11 -12.55
CA ASN A 19 13.49 -0.54 -11.47
C ASN A 19 13.11 -1.62 -10.44
N VAL A 20 13.70 -1.52 -9.25
CA VAL A 20 13.50 -2.47 -8.16
C VAL A 20 12.03 -2.62 -7.75
N PHE A 21 11.24 -1.56 -7.81
CA PHE A 21 9.82 -1.60 -7.44
C PHE A 21 8.99 -2.50 -8.36
N PHE A 22 9.36 -2.62 -9.64
CA PHE A 22 8.67 -3.53 -10.57
C PHE A 22 9.01 -4.98 -10.29
N ASN A 23 10.25 -5.26 -9.87
CA ASN A 23 10.66 -6.61 -9.50
C ASN A 23 9.93 -7.05 -8.21
N ASP A 24 9.80 -6.17 -7.22
CA ASP A 24 9.07 -6.43 -5.98
C ASP A 24 7.57 -6.63 -6.22
N ALA A 25 6.97 -5.81 -7.10
CA ALA A 25 5.57 -5.99 -7.49
C ALA A 25 5.32 -7.34 -8.19
N ASN A 26 6.21 -7.73 -9.12
CA ASN A 26 6.13 -9.04 -9.79
C ASN A 26 6.30 -10.20 -8.81
N LYS A 27 7.22 -10.06 -7.83
CA LYS A 27 7.38 -11.05 -6.76
C LYS A 27 6.11 -11.17 -5.92
N ALA A 28 5.49 -10.05 -5.52
CA ALA A 28 4.25 -10.07 -4.76
C ALA A 28 3.12 -10.80 -5.50
N LEU A 29 2.99 -10.58 -6.81
CA LEU A 29 2.03 -11.30 -7.65
C LEU A 29 2.34 -12.80 -7.74
N ALA A 30 3.61 -13.18 -7.93
CA ALA A 30 4.04 -14.58 -7.97
C ALA A 30 3.84 -15.30 -6.63
N ASP A 31 3.98 -14.59 -5.51
CA ASP A 31 3.70 -15.07 -4.14
C ASP A 31 2.18 -15.15 -3.84
N GLY A 32 1.32 -14.89 -4.83
CA GLY A 32 -0.14 -15.00 -4.71
C GLY A 32 -0.83 -13.79 -4.08
N LYS A 33 -0.14 -12.66 -3.91
CA LYS A 33 -0.75 -11.41 -3.44
C LYS A 33 -1.51 -10.73 -4.58
N TYR A 34 -2.46 -9.88 -4.23
CA TYR A 34 -3.26 -9.11 -5.18
C TYR A 34 -3.16 -7.61 -4.90
N VAL A 35 -3.38 -6.80 -5.94
CA VAL A 35 -3.44 -5.34 -5.78
C VAL A 35 -4.71 -4.98 -5.04
N VAL A 36 -4.57 -4.36 -3.88
CA VAL A 36 -5.71 -3.78 -3.16
C VAL A 36 -6.06 -2.47 -3.84
N THR A 37 -7.28 -2.38 -4.36
CA THR A 37 -7.80 -1.10 -4.89
C THR A 37 -7.95 -0.12 -3.73
N TRP A 38 -7.20 0.98 -3.76
CA TRP A 38 -7.30 2.09 -2.80
C TRP A 38 -8.58 2.91 -3.02
N ALA A 39 -9.74 2.28 -2.79
CA ALA A 39 -11.05 2.90 -2.90
C ALA A 39 -11.70 2.96 -1.52
N PHE A 40 -11.63 4.13 -0.88
CA PHE A 40 -12.18 4.37 0.47
C PHE A 40 -13.56 5.01 0.45
N ASN A 41 -14.28 4.87 -0.66
CA ASN A 41 -15.55 5.57 -0.92
C ASN A 41 -16.66 5.18 0.08
N PHE A 42 -16.50 4.02 0.74
CA PHE A 42 -17.41 3.52 1.76
C PHE A 42 -16.81 3.56 3.17
N THR A 43 -15.64 4.16 3.36
CA THR A 43 -15.05 4.33 4.69
C THR A 43 -15.86 5.39 5.45
N PRO A 44 -16.51 5.04 6.58
CA PRO A 44 -17.21 6.02 7.40
C PRO A 44 -16.21 7.04 7.96
N ASN A 45 -16.61 8.32 8.05
CA ASN A 45 -15.75 9.42 8.49
C ASN A 45 -14.33 9.38 7.88
N VAL A 46 -14.26 9.20 6.56
CA VAL A 46 -13.01 8.93 5.82
C VAL A 46 -11.90 9.94 6.09
N ASP A 47 -12.24 11.21 6.32
CA ASP A 47 -11.25 12.26 6.58
C ASP A 47 -10.53 12.07 7.92
N ASN A 48 -11.27 11.70 8.99
CA ASN A 48 -10.69 11.41 10.29
C ASN A 48 -9.83 10.14 10.26
N TRP A 49 -10.35 9.08 9.61
CA TRP A 49 -9.58 7.85 9.41
C TRP A 49 -8.27 8.12 8.66
N ARG A 50 -8.36 8.85 7.53
CA ARG A 50 -7.19 9.18 6.70
C ARG A 50 -6.19 10.05 7.45
N ALA A 51 -6.63 11.03 8.21
CA ALA A 51 -5.74 11.86 9.02
C ALA A 51 -4.92 11.02 10.00
N GLY A 52 -5.53 10.02 10.65
CA GLY A 52 -4.84 9.08 11.53
C GLY A 52 -3.79 8.24 10.80
N VAL A 53 -4.14 7.67 9.64
CA VAL A 53 -3.20 6.87 8.82
C VAL A 53 -2.02 7.74 8.33
N VAL A 54 -2.29 8.96 7.88
CA VAL A 54 -1.24 9.91 7.42
C VAL A 54 -0.30 10.30 8.56
N ALA A 55 -0.82 10.55 9.76
CA ALA A 55 0.00 10.86 10.93
C ALA A 55 0.96 9.70 11.27
N ALA A 56 0.45 8.46 11.32
CA ALA A 56 1.26 7.29 11.59
C ALA A 56 2.33 7.05 10.51
N LEU A 57 1.97 7.18 9.22
CA LEU A 57 2.92 7.07 8.10
C LEU A 57 4.02 8.14 8.17
N THR A 58 3.67 9.36 8.59
CA THR A 58 4.64 10.45 8.76
C THR A 58 5.65 10.11 9.85
N GLN A 59 5.20 9.60 11.00
CA GLN A 59 6.08 9.17 12.09
C GLN A 59 6.97 7.99 11.69
N TYR A 60 6.40 6.97 11.04
CA TYR A 60 7.15 5.84 10.53
C TYR A 60 8.24 6.27 9.55
N SER A 61 7.90 7.12 8.58
CA SER A 61 8.85 7.62 7.57
C SER A 61 9.95 8.50 8.18
N ALA A 62 9.66 9.20 9.27
CA ALA A 62 10.64 9.98 10.03
C ALA A 62 11.53 9.13 10.96
N GLY A 63 11.28 7.81 11.06
CA GLY A 63 12.00 6.92 11.97
C GLY A 63 11.64 7.12 13.44
N THR A 64 10.54 7.82 13.73
CA THR A 64 10.06 8.10 15.09
C THR A 64 8.86 7.24 15.50
N GLY A 65 8.32 6.44 14.57
CA GLY A 65 7.23 5.50 14.80
C GLY A 65 7.53 4.10 14.24
N ALA A 66 6.77 3.11 14.67
CA ALA A 66 6.88 1.73 14.21
C ALA A 66 5.93 1.45 13.04
N TRP A 67 6.25 0.43 12.24
CA TRP A 67 5.33 -0.06 11.21
C TRP A 67 4.00 -0.53 11.82
N ASP A 68 4.06 -1.13 13.01
CA ASP A 68 2.87 -1.60 13.73
C ASP A 68 1.91 -0.46 14.09
N ASP A 69 2.41 0.77 14.26
CA ASP A 69 1.57 1.95 14.46
C ASP A 69 0.76 2.29 13.21
N VAL A 70 1.36 2.14 12.03
CA VAL A 70 0.68 2.32 10.73
C VAL A 70 -0.39 1.25 10.54
N VAL A 71 -0.07 -0.01 10.86
CA VAL A 71 -1.02 -1.13 10.79
C VAL A 71 -2.19 -0.89 11.73
N SER A 72 -1.93 -0.46 12.97
CA SER A 72 -2.97 -0.15 13.96
C SER A 72 -3.84 1.03 13.53
N ALA A 73 -3.24 2.13 13.05
CA ALA A 73 -3.98 3.28 12.54
C ALA A 73 -4.90 2.90 11.37
N PHE A 74 -4.44 2.00 10.49
CA PHE A 74 -5.25 1.51 9.38
C PHE A 74 -6.43 0.63 9.86
N VAL A 75 -6.15 -0.45 10.60
CA VAL A 75 -7.15 -1.46 10.97
C VAL A 75 -8.06 -0.96 12.10
N SER A 76 -7.48 -0.57 13.24
CA SER A 76 -8.24 -0.12 14.41
C SER A 76 -8.91 1.22 14.14
N GLY A 77 -8.22 2.13 13.44
CA GLY A 77 -8.82 3.42 13.05
C GLY A 77 -10.06 3.24 12.18
N TRP A 78 -10.04 2.28 11.26
CA TRP A 78 -11.19 1.99 10.40
C TRP A 78 -12.37 1.47 11.22
N ALA A 79 -12.10 0.50 12.10
CA ALA A 79 -13.12 -0.07 12.99
C ALA A 79 -13.77 0.99 13.89
N THR A 80 -12.98 1.91 14.42
CA THR A 80 -13.48 3.05 15.22
C THR A 80 -14.42 3.94 14.40
N GLN A 81 -14.05 4.30 13.16
CA GLN A 81 -14.94 5.12 12.34
C GLN A 81 -16.20 4.37 11.94
N TYR A 82 -16.11 3.07 11.66
CA TYR A 82 -17.24 2.23 11.32
C TYR A 82 -18.26 2.12 12.47
N ALA A 83 -17.78 1.99 13.71
CA ALA A 83 -18.65 1.95 14.89
C ALA A 83 -19.29 3.30 15.24
N ALA A 84 -18.75 4.41 14.74
CA ALA A 84 -19.27 5.76 14.94
C ALA A 84 -20.32 6.17 13.89
N GLN A 85 -20.74 5.24 13.02
CA GLN A 85 -21.79 5.42 12.02
C GLN A 85 -23.19 5.30 12.61
#